data_AF-A0A8T5XWH9-F1
#
_entry.id   AF-A0A8T5XWH9-F1
#
_cell.length_a   1.000
_cell.length_b   1.000
_cell.length_c   1.000
_cell.angle_alpha   90.00
_cell.angle_beta   90.00
_cell.angle_gamma   90.00
#
_symmetry.space_group_name_H-M   'P 1'
#
loop_
_entity.id
_entity.type
_entity.pdbx_description
1 polymer ?
#
loop_
_entity_poly.entity_id
_entity_poly.type
_entity_poly.pdbx_seq_one_letter_code
_entity_poly.pdbx_strand_id
1 'polypeptide(L)'
;MQKLAKDFLKEDELNNYLYDIAKRYRDPRAVELLQYRLNNYLFKVYLCSYIMKSLIFTSFKLKNKINKHNNRETLILNTIAEDFNEENMNLIPDQPIDFSEEINKYNKRLDFEDLITNKELLEAINKLSERQKEILYMCFIENKEETKIANEFNISKQAVNKIKNKAIKNTKEYLRGC
;
A
#
# COMPACT_ATOMS: atom_id res chain seq x y z
N MET A 1 -16.35 49.11 18.21
CA MET A 1 -17.47 49.25 19.16
C MET A 1 -18.62 50.11 18.61
N GLN A 2 -18.39 51.36 18.18
CA GLN A 2 -19.50 52.24 17.74
C GLN A 2 -20.27 51.78 16.48
N LYS A 3 -19.64 51.04 15.55
CA LYS A 3 -20.29 50.59 14.31
C LYS A 3 -21.28 49.44 14.56
N LEU A 4 -20.86 48.44 15.33
CA LEU A 4 -21.67 47.25 15.64
C LEU A 4 -22.92 47.60 16.47
N ALA A 5 -22.80 48.57 17.39
CA ALA A 5 -23.96 49.09 18.14
C ALA A 5 -24.91 49.90 17.24
N LYS A 6 -24.39 50.66 16.27
CA LYS A 6 -25.21 51.37 15.27
C LYS A 6 -25.92 50.39 14.33
N ASP A 7 -25.25 49.29 13.96
CA ASP A 7 -25.82 48.26 13.10
C ASP A 7 -26.92 47.47 13.85
N PHE A 8 -26.72 47.18 15.14
CA PHE A 8 -27.74 46.59 16.01
C PHE A 8 -29.00 47.45 16.18
N LEU A 9 -28.85 48.76 16.38
CA LEU A 9 -29.97 49.69 16.51
C LEU A 9 -30.74 49.90 15.19
N LYS A 10 -30.11 49.59 14.05
CA LYS A 10 -30.72 49.66 12.71
C LYS A 10 -31.37 48.35 12.27
N GLU A 11 -31.04 47.24 12.92
CA GLU A 11 -31.55 45.90 12.54
C GLU A 11 -33.04 45.75 12.86
N ASP A 12 -33.51 46.34 13.95
CA ASP A 12 -34.90 46.23 14.42
C ASP A 12 -35.32 47.56 15.07
N GLU A 13 -36.44 48.14 14.61
CA GLU A 13 -37.01 49.38 15.15
C GLU A 13 -37.33 49.26 16.65
N LEU A 14 -37.63 48.05 17.13
CA LEU A 14 -37.86 47.77 18.55
C LEU A 14 -36.60 47.97 19.40
N ASN A 15 -35.40 47.69 18.86
CA ASN A 15 -34.16 47.92 19.59
C ASN A 15 -33.92 49.42 19.82
N ASN A 16 -34.30 50.25 18.84
CA ASN A 16 -34.22 51.71 18.95
C ASN A 16 -35.26 52.25 19.94
N TYR A 17 -36.50 51.74 19.89
CA TYR A 17 -37.55 52.08 20.84
C TYR A 17 -37.18 51.71 22.30
N LEU A 18 -36.65 50.52 22.53
CA LEU A 18 -36.18 50.07 23.85
C LEU A 18 -35.00 50.91 24.35
N TYR A 19 -34.10 51.33 23.45
CA TYR A 19 -33.01 52.23 23.79
C TYR A 19 -33.51 53.62 24.21
N ASP A 20 -34.50 54.17 23.52
CA ASP A 20 -35.12 55.44 23.86
C ASP A 20 -35.87 55.40 25.20
N ILE A 21 -36.60 54.31 25.48
CA ILE A 21 -37.27 54.11 26.77
C ILE A 21 -36.26 53.98 27.91
N ALA A 22 -35.23 53.15 27.73
CA ALA A 22 -34.18 52.95 28.72
C ALA A 22 -33.46 54.27 29.05
N LYS A 23 -33.27 55.13 28.05
CA LYS A 23 -32.60 56.43 28.21
C LYS A 23 -33.49 57.49 28.86
N ARG A 24 -34.79 57.54 28.52
CA ARG A 24 -35.73 58.57 29.02
C ARG A 24 -36.31 58.24 30.40
N TYR A 25 -36.63 56.97 30.65
CA TYR A 25 -37.37 56.56 31.85
C TYR A 25 -36.55 55.73 32.85
N ARG A 26 -35.29 55.38 32.52
CA ARG A 26 -34.43 54.48 33.32
C ARG A 26 -35.14 53.21 33.78
N ASP A 27 -36.01 52.67 32.93
CA ASP A 27 -36.74 51.43 33.23
C ASP A 27 -35.77 50.23 33.26
N PRO A 28 -35.61 49.54 34.41
CA PRO A 28 -34.70 48.40 34.54
C PRO A 28 -35.05 47.24 33.58
N ARG A 29 -36.34 47.04 33.29
CA ARG A 29 -36.79 45.92 32.44
C ARG A 29 -36.44 46.14 30.97
N ALA A 30 -36.51 47.39 30.51
CA ALA A 30 -36.10 47.77 29.16
C ALA A 30 -34.59 47.58 28.97
N VAL A 31 -33.79 47.86 30.00
CA VAL A 31 -32.33 47.66 29.99
C VAL A 31 -31.98 46.16 29.91
N GLU A 32 -32.60 45.32 30.72
CA GLU A 32 -32.38 43.87 30.69
C GLU A 32 -32.76 43.26 29.34
N LEU A 33 -33.91 43.66 28.78
CA LEU A 33 -34.36 43.16 27.48
C LEU A 33 -33.45 43.63 26.33
N LEU A 34 -32.98 44.88 26.38
CA LEU A 34 -32.02 45.42 25.42
C LEU A 34 -30.69 44.67 25.49
N GLN A 35 -30.21 44.37 26.70
CA GLN A 35 -28.98 43.62 26.91
C GLN A 35 -29.09 42.19 26.39
N TYR A 36 -30.22 41.52 26.64
CA TYR A 36 -30.49 40.19 26.09
C TYR A 36 -30.48 40.21 24.55
N ARG A 37 -31.16 41.18 23.93
CA ARG A 37 -31.21 41.33 22.47
C ARG A 37 -29.84 41.65 21.88
N LEU A 38 -29.06 42.53 22.52
CA LEU A 38 -27.71 42.86 22.10
C LEU A 38 -26.78 41.64 22.17
N ASN A 39 -26.85 40.88 23.27
CA ASN A 39 -26.04 39.66 23.43
C ASN A 39 -26.36 38.63 22.34
N ASN A 40 -27.64 38.43 22.01
CA ASN A 40 -28.05 37.54 20.92
C ASN A 40 -27.54 38.01 19.55
N TYR A 41 -27.60 39.32 19.28
CA TYR A 41 -27.07 39.88 18.04
C TYR A 41 -25.55 39.67 17.94
N LEU A 42 -24.81 40.01 19.00
CA LEU A 42 -23.36 39.80 19.05
C LEU A 42 -23.01 38.32 18.86
N PHE A 43 -23.75 37.42 19.52
CA PHE A 43 -23.55 35.99 19.36
C PHE A 43 -23.74 35.55 17.91
N LYS A 44 -24.82 35.98 17.23
CA LYS A 44 -25.04 35.67 15.80
C LYS A 44 -23.89 36.17 14.92
N VAL A 45 -23.46 37.42 15.11
CA VAL A 45 -22.37 38.00 14.32
C VAL A 45 -21.07 37.22 14.53
N TYR A 46 -20.72 36.92 15.78
CA TYR A 46 -19.51 36.16 16.09
C TYR A 46 -19.60 34.72 15.61
N LEU A 47 -20.76 34.07 15.73
CA LEU A 47 -20.97 32.72 15.24
C LEU A 47 -20.82 32.66 13.72
N CYS A 48 -21.46 33.56 12.98
CA CYS A 48 -21.30 33.64 11.52
C CYS A 48 -19.85 33.90 11.13
N SER A 49 -19.17 34.83 11.79
CA SER A 49 -17.74 35.11 11.55
C SER A 49 -16.88 33.88 11.81
N TYR A 50 -17.14 33.16 12.90
CA TYR A 50 -16.42 31.95 13.26
C TYR A 50 -16.64 30.81 12.26
N ILE A 51 -17.89 30.56 11.86
CA ILE A 51 -18.23 29.55 10.85
C ILE A 51 -17.54 29.88 9.53
N MET A 52 -17.58 31.15 9.09
CA MET A 52 -16.89 31.58 7.88
C MET A 52 -15.38 31.33 7.95
N LYS A 53 -14.74 31.70 9.07
CA LYS A 53 -13.31 31.43 9.28
C LYS A 53 -13.01 29.93 9.26
N SER A 54 -13.87 29.12 9.88
CA SER A 54 -13.73 27.66 9.90
C SER A 54 -13.81 27.08 8.49
N LEU A 55 -14.79 27.49 7.68
CA LEU A 55 -14.94 27.06 6.28
C LEU A 55 -13.73 27.45 5.43
N ILE A 56 -13.24 28.67 5.58
CA ILE A 56 -12.04 29.12 4.87
C ILE A 56 -10.85 28.23 5.26
N PHE A 57 -10.62 28.01 6.55
CA PHE A 57 -9.51 27.20 7.02
C PHE A 57 -9.60 25.74 6.58
N THR A 58 -10.78 25.13 6.61
CA THR A 58 -10.97 23.76 6.12
C THR A 58 -10.75 23.66 4.61
N SER A 59 -11.19 24.66 3.84
CA SER A 59 -10.92 24.70 2.39
C SER A 59 -9.43 24.78 2.07
N PHE A 60 -8.66 25.59 2.81
CA PHE A 60 -7.19 25.65 2.67
C PHE A 60 -6.54 24.31 2.99
N LYS A 61 -6.94 23.65 4.07
CA LYS A 61 -6.45 22.31 4.42
C LYS A 61 -6.74 21.28 3.33
N LEU A 62 -7.94 21.30 2.78
CA LEU A 62 -8.33 20.40 1.70
C LEU A 62 -7.49 20.63 0.44
N LYS A 63 -7.33 21.89 0.01
CA LYS A 63 -6.47 22.26 -1.12
C LYS A 63 -5.03 21.76 -0.91
N ASN A 64 -4.48 21.95 0.29
CA ASN A 64 -3.14 21.49 0.61
C ASN A 64 -3.03 19.95 0.58
N LYS A 65 -4.08 19.22 1.00
CA LYS A 65 -4.13 17.76 0.90
C LYS A 65 -4.16 17.29 -0.56
N ILE A 66 -4.99 17.91 -1.39
CA ILE A 66 -5.07 17.62 -2.83
C ILE A 66 -3.73 17.90 -3.52
N ASN A 67 -3.12 19.05 -3.25
CA ASN A 67 -1.81 19.39 -3.83
C ASN A 67 -0.72 18.38 -3.42
N LYS A 68 -0.70 17.96 -2.14
CA LYS A 68 0.23 16.91 -1.69
C LYS A 68 0.00 15.59 -2.41
N HIS A 69 -1.26 15.22 -2.63
CA HIS A 69 -1.61 14.01 -3.37
C HIS A 69 -1.16 14.11 -4.82
N ASN A 70 -1.53 15.18 -5.52
CA ASN A 70 -1.18 15.40 -6.92
C ASN A 70 0.33 15.49 -7.15
N ASN A 71 1.09 16.03 -6.19
CA ASN A 71 2.55 16.08 -6.29
C ASN A 71 3.20 14.70 -6.08
N ARG A 72 2.61 13.83 -5.25
CA ARG A 72 3.11 12.47 -5.01
C ARG A 72 2.70 11.51 -6.13
N GLU A 73 1.49 11.68 -6.63
CA GLU A 73 0.86 10.85 -7.66
C GLU A 73 0.65 11.70 -8.90
N THR A 74 1.76 12.19 -9.47
CA THR A 74 1.72 12.91 -10.73
C THR A 74 1.22 11.96 -11.81
N LEU A 75 0.20 12.37 -12.57
CA LEU A 75 -0.42 11.57 -13.64
C LEU A 75 0.46 11.47 -14.91
N ILE A 76 1.77 11.70 -14.75
CA ILE A 76 2.73 11.69 -15.83
C ILE A 76 3.61 10.47 -15.56
N LEU A 77 3.52 9.48 -16.45
CA LEU A 77 4.37 8.30 -16.39
C LEU A 77 5.82 8.63 -16.76
N ASN A 78 6.05 9.59 -17.66
CA ASN A 78 7.41 9.97 -18.06
C ASN A 78 8.05 10.92 -17.06
N THR A 79 9.31 10.69 -16.73
CA THR A 79 10.12 11.63 -15.95
C THR A 79 11.05 12.39 -16.87
N ILE A 80 11.20 13.69 -16.67
CA ILE A 80 12.18 14.50 -17.40
C ILE A 80 13.52 14.30 -16.70
N ALA A 81 14.54 13.85 -17.42
CA ALA A 81 15.89 13.76 -16.86
C ALA A 81 16.44 15.17 -16.60
N GLU A 82 16.93 15.43 -15.38
CA GLU A 82 17.45 16.75 -14.98
C GLU A 82 18.61 17.23 -15.89
N ASP A 83 19.36 16.31 -16.49
CA ASP A 83 20.56 16.63 -17.27
C ASP A 83 20.30 16.89 -18.76
N PHE A 84 19.22 16.36 -19.35
CA PHE A 84 19.07 16.34 -20.82
C PHE A 84 17.75 16.91 -21.35
N ASN A 85 16.79 17.31 -20.49
CA ASN A 85 15.44 17.72 -20.91
C ASN A 85 14.74 16.70 -21.84
N GLU A 86 15.16 15.44 -21.79
CA GLU A 86 14.56 14.34 -22.54
C GLU A 86 13.55 13.60 -21.65
N GLU A 87 12.42 13.21 -22.25
CA GLU A 87 11.41 12.40 -21.58
C GLU A 87 11.88 10.94 -21.48
N ASN A 88 12.11 10.48 -20.25
CA ASN A 88 12.38 9.08 -19.96
C ASN A 88 11.09 8.37 -19.53
N MET A 89 10.86 7.17 -20.07
CA MET A 89 9.77 6.31 -19.64
C MET A 89 10.07 5.76 -18.25
N ASN A 90 9.22 6.03 -17.25
CA ASN A 90 9.38 5.46 -15.90
C ASN A 90 8.86 4.02 -15.89
N LEU A 91 9.79 3.07 -15.99
CA LEU A 91 9.47 1.64 -15.95
C LEU A 91 9.19 1.22 -14.52
N ILE A 92 8.08 0.51 -14.30
CA ILE A 92 7.83 -0.17 -13.02
C ILE A 92 8.73 -1.41 -12.99
N PRO A 93 9.67 -1.52 -12.03
CA PRO A 93 10.50 -2.70 -11.91
C PRO A 93 9.60 -3.89 -11.57
N ASP A 94 9.65 -4.91 -12.42
CA ASP A 94 9.00 -6.17 -12.09
C ASP A 94 9.70 -6.76 -10.86
N GLN A 95 8.94 -7.23 -9.88
CA GLN A 95 9.56 -8.00 -8.82
C GLN A 95 9.98 -9.32 -9.46
N PRO A 96 11.25 -9.76 -9.32
CA PRO A 96 11.66 -11.03 -9.87
C PRO A 96 10.88 -12.13 -9.14
N ILE A 97 9.79 -12.58 -9.74
CA ILE A 97 9.06 -13.76 -9.28
C ILE A 97 9.92 -14.94 -9.73
N ASP A 98 10.43 -15.69 -8.75
CA ASP A 98 10.96 -17.02 -9.07
C ASP A 98 9.76 -17.92 -9.39
N PHE A 99 9.43 -17.99 -10.68
CA PHE A 99 8.36 -18.84 -11.18
C PHE A 99 8.52 -20.29 -10.70
N SER A 100 9.76 -20.75 -10.45
CA SER A 100 9.99 -22.10 -9.94
C SER A 100 9.51 -22.27 -8.50
N GLU A 101 9.70 -21.27 -7.62
CA GLU A 101 9.20 -21.30 -6.24
C GLU A 101 7.66 -21.21 -6.21
N GLU A 102 7.06 -20.36 -7.05
CA GLU A 102 5.61 -20.16 -7.06
C GLU A 102 4.87 -21.40 -7.61
N ILE A 103 5.40 -22.02 -8.66
CA ILE A 103 4.88 -23.29 -9.21
C ILE A 103 5.03 -24.43 -8.18
N ASN A 104 6.15 -24.47 -7.45
CA ASN A 104 6.41 -25.54 -6.48
C ASN A 104 5.66 -25.38 -5.14
N LYS A 105 5.22 -24.16 -4.78
CA LYS A 105 4.50 -23.88 -3.52
C LYS A 105 3.20 -24.67 -3.35
N TYR A 106 2.53 -25.01 -4.45
CA TYR A 106 1.22 -25.67 -4.44
C TYR A 106 1.26 -27.14 -4.89
N ASN A 107 2.39 -27.61 -5.43
CA ASN A 107 2.51 -28.97 -5.91
C ASN A 107 2.98 -29.90 -4.78
N LYS A 108 2.11 -30.83 -4.40
CA LYS A 108 2.48 -32.08 -3.75
C LYS A 108 3.66 -32.66 -4.53
N ARG A 109 4.73 -33.12 -3.85
CA ARG A 109 5.96 -33.67 -4.49
C ARG A 109 5.57 -34.48 -5.72
N LEU A 110 5.85 -33.95 -6.91
CA LEU A 110 5.46 -34.57 -8.17
C LEU A 110 6.31 -35.83 -8.34
N ASP A 111 5.69 -36.96 -8.66
CA ASP A 111 6.47 -38.18 -8.90
C ASP A 111 7.15 -38.09 -10.27
N PHE A 112 8.25 -38.82 -10.44
CA PHE A 112 8.94 -38.86 -11.73
C PHE A 112 8.03 -39.35 -12.87
N GLU A 113 7.01 -40.14 -12.55
CA GLU A 113 5.99 -40.61 -13.49
C GLU A 113 5.15 -39.46 -14.07
N ASP A 114 4.92 -38.40 -13.29
CA ASP A 114 4.17 -37.22 -13.73
C ASP A 114 5.04 -36.26 -14.57
N LEU A 115 6.35 -36.25 -14.31
CA LEU A 115 7.29 -35.31 -14.91
C LEU A 115 7.95 -35.83 -16.19
N ILE A 116 8.07 -37.15 -16.36
CA ILE A 116 8.85 -37.77 -17.43
C ILE A 116 7.93 -38.49 -18.42
N THR A 117 7.79 -37.92 -19.62
CA THR A 117 7.00 -38.53 -20.71
C THR A 117 7.73 -39.69 -21.40
N ASN A 118 9.06 -39.73 -21.34
CA ASN A 118 9.85 -40.78 -21.98
C ASN A 118 9.87 -42.06 -21.12
N LYS A 119 9.24 -43.12 -21.63
CA LYS A 119 9.11 -44.42 -20.95
C LYS A 119 10.45 -45.09 -20.63
N GLU A 120 11.40 -45.07 -21.57
CA GLU A 120 12.72 -45.70 -21.37
C GLU A 120 13.50 -45.00 -20.25
N LEU A 121 13.41 -43.67 -20.21
CA LEU A 121 14.02 -42.87 -19.15
C LEU A 121 13.36 -43.11 -17.78
N LEU A 122 12.03 -43.21 -17.76
CA LEU A 122 11.28 -43.49 -16.54
C LEU A 122 11.64 -44.86 -15.96
N GLU A 123 11.73 -45.88 -16.81
CA GLU A 123 12.20 -47.22 -16.40
C GLU A 123 13.63 -47.20 -15.86
N ALA A 124 14.53 -46.44 -16.51
CA ALA A 124 15.90 -46.26 -16.06
C ALA A 124 15.97 -45.67 -14.64
N ILE A 125 15.14 -44.67 -14.38
CA ILE A 125 15.05 -43.99 -13.08
C ILE A 125 14.42 -44.90 -12.04
N ASN A 126 13.39 -45.67 -12.40
CA ASN A 126 12.74 -46.63 -11.49
C ASN A 126 13.69 -47.73 -10.99
N LYS A 127 14.75 -48.06 -11.76
CA LYS A 127 15.81 -49.01 -11.38
C LYS A 127 16.87 -48.44 -10.44
N LEU A 128 16.92 -47.13 -10.23
CA LEU A 128 17.82 -46.52 -9.27
C LEU A 128 17.41 -46.86 -7.83
N SER A 129 18.37 -46.81 -6.90
CA SER A 129 18.01 -46.91 -5.47
C SER A 129 17.26 -45.66 -5.01
N GLU A 130 16.44 -45.78 -3.97
CA GLU A 130 15.68 -44.65 -3.42
C GLU A 130 16.56 -43.44 -3.10
N ARG A 131 17.75 -43.68 -2.52
CA ARG A 131 18.73 -42.63 -2.24
C ARG A 131 19.29 -41.96 -3.49
N GLN A 132 19.41 -42.68 -4.60
CA GLN A 132 19.83 -42.10 -5.89
C GLN A 132 18.70 -41.28 -6.52
N LYS A 133 17.47 -41.79 -6.49
CA LYS A 133 16.27 -41.08 -7.00
C LYS A 133 16.06 -39.78 -6.26
N GLU A 134 16.16 -39.80 -4.94
CA GLU A 134 15.93 -38.64 -4.09
C GLU A 134 16.96 -37.53 -4.32
N ILE A 135 18.24 -37.89 -4.44
CA ILE A 135 19.29 -36.91 -4.77
C ILE A 135 19.09 -36.35 -6.18
N LEU A 136 18.66 -37.17 -7.16
CA LEU A 136 18.35 -36.67 -8.50
C LEU A 136 17.15 -35.71 -8.48
N TYR A 137 16.11 -36.04 -7.71
CA TYR A 137 14.92 -35.20 -7.57
C TYR A 137 15.30 -33.81 -7.02
N MET A 138 16.05 -33.77 -5.93
CA MET A 138 16.51 -32.52 -5.33
C MET A 138 17.43 -31.72 -6.28
N CYS A 139 18.31 -32.39 -7.03
CA CYS A 139 19.21 -31.72 -7.97
C CYS A 139 18.50 -31.14 -9.20
N PHE A 140 17.59 -31.90 -9.81
CA PHE A 140 17.06 -31.59 -11.15
C PHE A 140 15.63 -31.08 -11.15
N ILE A 141 14.81 -31.47 -10.16
CA ILE A 141 13.41 -31.00 -10.06
C ILE A 141 13.34 -29.80 -9.12
N GLU A 142 13.98 -29.87 -7.95
CA GLU A 142 13.99 -28.77 -6.98
C GLU A 142 15.12 -27.75 -7.20
N ASN A 143 16.01 -27.97 -8.18
CA ASN A 143 17.19 -27.14 -8.46
C ASN A 143 18.03 -26.79 -7.21
N LYS A 144 18.08 -27.67 -6.21
CA LYS A 144 18.86 -27.46 -5.00
C LYS A 144 20.35 -27.62 -5.26
N GLU A 145 21.15 -26.76 -4.65
CA GLU A 145 22.60 -26.91 -4.64
C GLU A 145 23.04 -28.15 -3.85
N GLU A 146 24.09 -28.82 -4.33
CA GLU A 146 24.68 -30.01 -3.68
C GLU A 146 25.10 -29.76 -2.23
N THR A 147 25.47 -28.52 -1.89
CA THR A 147 25.81 -28.06 -0.54
C THR A 147 24.58 -28.12 0.38
N LYS A 148 23.43 -27.64 -0.10
CA LYS A 148 22.16 -27.70 0.63
C LYS A 148 21.70 -29.13 0.81
N ILE A 149 21.80 -29.95 -0.24
CA ILE A 149 21.47 -31.38 -0.20
C ILE A 149 22.38 -32.12 0.80
N ALA A 150 23.69 -31.83 0.79
CA ALA A 150 24.66 -32.42 1.73
C ALA A 150 24.27 -32.16 3.20
N ASN A 151 23.85 -30.93 3.49
CA ASN A 151 23.38 -30.54 4.82
C ASN A 151 22.08 -31.27 5.19
N GLU A 152 21.12 -31.38 4.27
CA GLU A 152 19.83 -32.07 4.50
C GLU A 152 20.02 -33.57 4.81
N PHE A 153 20.99 -34.21 4.15
CA PHE A 153 21.31 -35.63 4.36
C PHE A 153 22.40 -35.90 5.42
N ASN A 154 22.96 -34.87 6.05
CA ASN A 154 24.11 -34.96 6.97
C ASN A 154 25.28 -35.78 6.39
N ILE A 155 25.61 -35.54 5.11
CA ILE A 155 26.74 -36.18 4.41
C ILE A 155 27.64 -35.13 3.79
N SER A 156 28.84 -35.53 3.34
CA SER A 156 29.75 -34.61 2.67
C SER A 156 29.27 -34.26 1.25
N LYS A 157 29.62 -33.06 0.76
CA LYS A 157 29.37 -32.65 -0.63
C LYS A 157 29.96 -33.64 -1.64
N GLN A 158 31.10 -34.25 -1.32
CA GLN A 158 31.74 -35.26 -2.15
C GLN A 158 30.90 -36.54 -2.21
N ALA A 159 30.23 -36.92 -1.13
CA ALA A 159 29.33 -38.06 -1.10
C ALA A 159 28.08 -37.82 -1.96
N VAL A 160 27.46 -36.63 -1.86
CA VAL A 160 26.34 -36.24 -2.74
C VAL A 160 26.75 -36.32 -4.21
N ASN A 161 27.89 -35.75 -4.56
CA ASN A 161 28.43 -35.81 -5.93
C ASN A 161 28.67 -37.24 -6.42
N LYS A 162 29.23 -38.09 -5.56
CA LYS A 162 29.47 -39.50 -5.90
C LYS A 162 28.15 -40.23 -6.16
N ILE A 163 27.11 -39.98 -5.35
CA ILE A 163 25.79 -40.60 -5.53
C ILE A 163 25.12 -40.08 -6.81
N LYS A 164 25.14 -38.75 -7.03
CA LYS A 164 24.60 -38.11 -8.24
C LYS A 164 25.25 -38.68 -9.51
N ASN A 165 26.58 -38.69 -9.57
CA ASN A 165 27.32 -39.20 -10.72
C ASN A 165 27.09 -40.69 -10.94
N LYS A 166 26.98 -41.48 -9.86
CA LYS A 166 26.63 -42.90 -9.96
C LYS A 166 25.21 -43.10 -10.50
N ALA A 167 24.25 -42.30 -10.06
CA ALA A 167 22.87 -42.35 -10.56
C ALA A 167 22.79 -42.00 -12.07
N ILE A 168 23.51 -40.96 -12.50
CA ILE A 168 23.61 -40.58 -13.92
C ILE A 168 24.31 -41.68 -14.73
N LYS A 169 25.35 -42.30 -14.18
CA LYS A 169 26.04 -43.40 -14.85
C LYS A 169 25.10 -44.60 -15.04
N ASN A 170 24.39 -45.01 -13.99
CA ASN A 170 23.45 -46.13 -14.02
C ASN A 170 22.31 -45.89 -15.03
N THR A 171 21.74 -44.68 -15.06
CA THR A 171 20.70 -44.31 -16.04
C THR A 171 21.24 -44.34 -17.48
N LYS A 172 22.44 -43.80 -17.71
CA LYS A 172 23.10 -43.87 -19.03
C LYS A 172 23.42 -45.29 -19.47
N GLU A 173 23.88 -46.15 -18.57
CA GLU A 173 24.17 -47.55 -18.88
C GLU A 173 22.88 -48.28 -19.26
N TYR A 174 21.77 -48.01 -18.57
CA TYR A 174 20.47 -48.57 -18.92
C TYR A 174 20.01 -48.15 -20.33
N LEU A 175 20.08 -46.85 -20.63
CA LEU A 175 19.68 -46.30 -21.93
C LEU A 175 20.61 -46.72 -23.08
N ARG A 176 21.84 -47.16 -22.79
CA ARG A 176 22.80 -47.68 -23.79
C ARG A 176 22.69 -49.20 -23.97
N GLY A 177 22.03 -49.89 -23.04
CA GLY A 177 21.83 -51.33 -23.06
C GLY A 177 20.50 -51.77 -23.69
N CYS A 178 19.76 -50.82 -24.25
CA CYS A 178 18.60 -51.05 -25.13
C CYS A 178 19.01 -50.88 -26.59
#